data_AF-A0A1G8A579-F1
#
_entry.id   AF-A0A1G8A579-F1
#
_cell.length_a   1.000
_cell.length_b   1.000
_cell.length_c   1.000
_cell.angle_alpha   90.00
_cell.angle_beta   90.00
_cell.angle_gamma   90.00
#
_symmetry.space_group_name_H-M   'P 1'
#
loop_
_entity.id
_entity.type
_entity.pdbx_description
1 polymer ?
#
loop_
_entity_poly.entity_id
_entity_poly.type
_entity_poly.pdbx_seq_one_letter_code
_entity_poly.pdbx_strand_id
1 'polypeptide(L)' 'MQLSDMEVKKVLDRGMLTRSLIENETAMKKCQMYNEMAKDAAVKGFFKEQAKGLEDVVGYFKKGMVELQ' A
#
# COMPACT_ATOMS: atom_id res chain seq x y z
N MET A 1 -5.44 0.33 32.63
CA MET A 1 -4.05 0.17 32.19
C MET A 1 -3.67 1.40 31.39
N GLN A 2 -2.70 2.19 31.85
CA GLN A 2 -2.02 3.18 31.00
C GLN A 2 -0.95 2.43 30.23
N LEU A 3 -0.97 2.54 28.90
CA LEU A 3 0.12 2.04 28.06
C LEU A 3 1.36 2.92 28.29
N SER A 4 2.54 2.32 28.24
CA SER A 4 3.79 3.08 28.14
C SER A 4 3.85 3.84 26.82
N ASP A 5 4.62 4.93 26.77
CA ASP A 5 4.81 5.73 25.55
C ASP A 5 5.31 4.87 24.38
N MET A 6 6.14 3.85 24.67
CA MET A 6 6.65 2.89 23.69
C MET A 6 5.54 2.00 23.12
N GLU A 7 4.61 1.52 23.96
CA GLU A 7 3.46 0.74 23.52
C GLU A 7 2.47 1.59 22.72
N VAL A 8 2.25 2.85 23.11
CA VAL A 8 1.45 3.81 22.34
C VAL A 8 2.06 4.02 20.96
N LYS A 9 3.37 4.28 20.88
CA LYS A 9 4.09 4.42 19.61
C LYS A 9 3.93 3.16 18.73
N LYS A 10 4.13 1.97 19.30
CA LYS A 10 3.99 0.70 18.57
C LYS A 10 2.58 0.53 17.96
N VAL A 11 1.54 0.90 18.70
CA VAL A 11 0.15 0.87 18.21
C VAL A 11 -0.06 1.88 17.07
N LEU A 12 0.41 3.10 17.22
CA LEU A 12 0.28 4.15 16.21
C LEU A 12 1.04 3.79 14.91
N ASP A 13 2.28 3.31 15.03
CA ASP A 13 3.09 2.88 13.88
C ASP A 13 2.41 1.73 13.13
N ARG A 14 1.88 0.74 13.87
CA ARG A 14 1.11 -0.37 13.28
C ARG A 14 -0.15 0.12 12.56
N GLY A 15 -0.85 1.07 13.15
CA GLY A 15 -2.03 1.69 12.55
C GLY A 15 -1.69 2.42 11.25
N MET A 16 -0.60 3.19 11.24
CA MET A 16 -0.10 3.89 10.06
C MET A 16 0.23 2.92 8.93
N LEU A 17 1.04 1.88 9.22
CA LEU A 17 1.41 0.89 8.21
C LEU A 17 0.21 0.11 7.68
N THR A 18 -0.74 -0.25 8.56
CA THR A 18 -1.98 -0.94 8.15
C THR A 18 -2.78 -0.09 7.18
N ARG A 19 -2.96 1.21 7.50
CA ARG A 19 -3.66 2.15 6.62
C ARG A 19 -2.94 2.30 5.27
N SER A 20 -1.63 2.49 5.30
CA SER A 20 -0.82 2.62 4.08
C SER A 20 -0.91 1.37 3.20
N LEU A 21 -0.93 0.17 3.77
CA LEU A 21 -1.15 -1.07 3.02
C LEU A 21 -2.51 -1.09 2.33
N ILE A 22 -3.59 -0.80 3.07
CA ILE A 22 -4.96 -0.80 2.51
C ILE A 22 -5.08 0.20 1.37
N GLU A 23 -4.57 1.41 1.55
CA GLU A 23 -4.66 2.48 0.54
C GLU A 23 -3.89 2.10 -0.74
N ASN A 24 -2.68 1.57 -0.62
CA ASN A 24 -1.85 1.20 -1.76
C ASN A 24 -2.34 -0.07 -2.47
N GLU A 25 -2.79 -1.09 -1.74
CA GLU A 25 -3.39 -2.29 -2.35
C GLU A 25 -4.69 -1.94 -3.08
N THR A 26 -5.49 -1.02 -2.54
CA THR A 26 -6.70 -0.52 -3.20
C THR A 26 -6.37 0.26 -4.47
N ALA A 27 -5.39 1.17 -4.41
CA ALA A 27 -4.93 1.92 -5.57
C ALA A 27 -4.37 0.99 -6.67
N MET A 28 -3.64 -0.06 -6.29
CA MET A 28 -3.08 -1.04 -7.22
C MET A 28 -4.19 -1.78 -7.97
N LYS A 29 -5.21 -2.27 -7.24
CA LYS A 29 -6.39 -2.93 -7.84
C LYS A 29 -7.15 -1.99 -8.77
N LYS A 30 -7.28 -0.71 -8.43
CA LYS A 30 -7.87 0.30 -9.33
C LYS A 30 -7.05 0.47 -10.60
N CYS A 31 -5.73 0.53 -10.51
CA CYS A 31 -4.87 0.60 -11.69
C CYS A 31 -5.02 -0.64 -12.59
N GLN A 32 -5.05 -1.84 -11.99
CA GLN A 32 -5.31 -3.09 -12.74
C GLN A 32 -6.65 -3.04 -13.47
N MET A 33 -7.73 -2.64 -12.77
CA MET A 33 -9.05 -2.48 -13.38
C MET A 33 -9.05 -1.44 -14.50
N TYR A 34 -8.42 -0.27 -14.31
CA TYR A 34 -8.36 0.75 -15.35
C TYR A 34 -7.51 0.33 -16.56
N ASN A 35 -6.45 -0.46 -16.35
CA ASN A 35 -5.69 -1.08 -17.44
C ASN A 35 -6.56 -2.00 -18.30
N GLU A 36 -7.42 -2.81 -17.67
CA GLU A 36 -8.35 -3.71 -18.36
C GLU A 36 -9.42 -2.96 -19.15
N MET A 37 -9.93 -1.85 -18.58
CA MET A 37 -10.97 -1.02 -19.21
C MET A 37 -10.44 -0.08 -20.30
N ALA A 38 -9.14 0.26 -20.27
CA ALA A 38 -8.54 1.20 -21.20
C ALA A 38 -8.49 0.64 -22.63
N LYS A 39 -8.99 1.44 -23.58
CA LYS A 39 -8.92 1.15 -25.02
C LYS A 39 -7.66 1.73 -25.66
N ASP A 40 -7.18 2.85 -25.14
CA ASP A 40 -5.96 3.49 -25.60
C ASP A 40 -4.71 2.77 -25.07
N ALA A 41 -3.74 2.52 -25.95
CA ALA A 41 -2.54 1.76 -25.63
C ALA A 41 -1.63 2.49 -24.63
N ALA A 42 -1.53 3.82 -24.70
CA ALA A 42 -0.71 4.61 -23.79
C ALA A 42 -1.34 4.65 -22.39
N VAL A 43 -2.66 4.83 -22.30
CA VAL A 43 -3.41 4.77 -21.03
C VAL A 43 -3.30 3.38 -20.40
N LYS A 44 -3.37 2.33 -21.21
CA LYS A 44 -3.13 0.95 -20.75
C LYS A 44 -1.72 0.80 -20.17
N GLY A 45 -0.70 1.23 -20.91
CA GLY A 45 0.70 1.23 -20.46
C GLY A 45 0.87 1.95 -19.12
N PHE A 46 0.33 3.17 -19.00
CA PHE A 46 0.38 3.97 -17.79
C PHE A 46 -0.15 3.20 -16.57
N PHE A 47 -1.38 2.68 -16.63
CA PHE A 47 -1.96 1.98 -15.48
C PHE A 47 -1.23 0.67 -15.14
N LYS A 48 -0.63 0.00 -16.13
CA LYS A 48 0.21 -1.18 -15.87
C LYS A 48 1.45 -0.82 -15.06
N GLU A 49 2.12 0.26 -15.43
CA GLU A 49 3.33 0.74 -14.75
C GLU A 49 3.00 1.25 -13.34
N GLN A 50 1.89 1.99 -13.18
CA GLN A 50 1.43 2.44 -11.86
C GLN A 50 1.11 1.26 -10.94
N ALA A 51 0.43 0.21 -11.44
CA ALA A 51 0.15 -0.98 -10.65
C ALA A 51 1.44 -1.66 -10.15
N LYS A 52 2.48 -1.73 -11.00
CA LYS A 52 3.80 -2.27 -10.62
C LYS A 52 4.50 -1.40 -9.56
N GLY A 53 4.49 -0.08 -9.72
CA GLY A 53 5.07 0.83 -8.73
C GLY A 53 4.38 0.71 -7.36
N LEU A 54 3.06 0.51 -7.34
CA LEU A 54 2.31 0.29 -6.10
C LEU A 54 2.62 -1.06 -5.45
N GLU A 55 2.96 -2.10 -6.23
CA GLU A 55 3.41 -3.39 -5.69
C GLU A 55 4.71 -3.23 -4.88
N ASP A 56 5.68 -2.46 -5.40
CA ASP A 56 6.93 -2.17 -4.69
C ASP A 56 6.68 -1.42 -3.37
N VAL A 57 5.77 -0.43 -3.39
CA VAL A 57 5.36 0.33 -2.20
C VAL A 57 4.67 -0.56 -1.17
N VAL A 58 3.78 -1.47 -1.59
CA VAL A 58 3.16 -2.47 -0.71
C VAL A 58 4.23 -3.37 -0.09
N GLY A 59 5.23 -3.79 -0.87
CA GLY A 59 6.38 -4.56 -0.37
C GLY A 59 7.14 -3.83 0.73
N TYR A 60 7.41 -2.54 0.55
CA TYR A 60 8.06 -1.70 1.57
C TYR A 60 7.26 -1.66 2.88
N PHE A 61 5.94 -1.43 2.83
CA PHE A 61 5.12 -1.38 4.05
C PHE A 61 4.96 -2.75 4.71
N LYS A 62 4.92 -3.85 3.94
CA LYS A 62 4.92 -5.22 4.49
C LYS A 62 6.20 -5.51 5.26
N LYS A 63 7.36 -5.05 4.76
CA LYS A 63 8.63 -5.17 5.48
C LYS A 63 8.57 -4.41 6.81
N GLY A 64 8.09 -3.17 6.82
CA GLY A 64 7.91 -2.38 8.05
C GLY A 64 6.97 -3.05 9.05
N MET A 65 5.92 -3.75 8.60
CA MET A 65 5.02 -4.48 9.50
C MET A 65 5.70 -5.66 10.18
N VAL A 66 6.61 -6.36 9.49
CA VAL A 66 7.41 -7.45 10.07
C VAL A 66 8.40 -6.90 11.11
N GLU A 67 9.01 -5.74 10.84
CA GLU A 67 9.93 -5.09 11.77
C GLU A 67 9.24 -4.59 13.06
N LEU A 68 7.92 -4.38 13.02
CA LEU A 68 7.11 -4.01 14.19
C LEU A 68 6.57 -5.21 14.99
N GLN A 69 6.72 -6.46 14.53
CA GLN A 69 6.26 -7.63 15.29
C GLN A 69 7.15 -7.85 16.52
#